data_AF-F4P2K7-F1
#
_entry.id   AF-F4P2K7-F1
#
_cell.length_a   1.000
_cell.length_b   1.000
_cell.length_c   1.000
_cell.angle_alpha   90.00
_cell.angle_beta   90.00
_cell.angle_gamma   90.00
#
_symmetry.space_group_name_H-M   'P 1'
#
loop_
_entity.id
_entity.type
_entity.pdbx_description
1 polymer ?
#
loop_
_entity_poly.entity_id
_entity_poly.type
_entity_poly.pdbx_seq_one_letter_code
_entity_poly.pdbx_strand_id
1 'polypeptide(L)'
;MSDEENRWKWNAFVEIGNNIHKVVGKELKTRKAKVALLLSDALIQRALRTVRNSFTQIAEHLDGNTEVIQTAVREYFLIQHGKAGLDADLFDITFSPKKSSIQTGFTCDVNNGTQSVCYYIKTHQYGPTEDNIKSIKPPDTKELFVYKILHHIGIGPQVHFIIPSHGTKKTIYIATKDCHLVLLSSLTKDTANNNALLQLDLISRILCLRDCADNTSNCGQVGENPMIVDFCIEKQSQGYAKLDILDKFYKGNSEFHYSGLMEAAIKTTKAVKMDIMNKSLQE
;
A
#
# COMPACT_ATOMS: atom_id res chain seq x y z
N MET A 1 -5.48 -38.41 61.89
CA MET A 1 -6.75 -39.12 61.65
C MET A 1 -6.46 -40.18 60.60
N SER A 2 -6.63 -41.45 60.95
CA SER A 2 -6.18 -42.64 60.21
C SER A 2 -7.15 -43.08 59.09
N ASP A 3 -6.62 -43.83 58.12
CA ASP A 3 -7.19 -44.29 56.84
C ASP A 3 -8.51 -45.10 56.87
N GLU A 4 -9.23 -45.12 57.99
CA GLU A 4 -10.50 -45.85 58.13
C GLU A 4 -11.71 -45.02 57.68
N GLU A 5 -11.63 -43.69 57.79
CA GLU A 5 -12.73 -42.76 57.49
C GLU A 5 -13.01 -42.56 55.99
N ASN A 6 -12.12 -43.03 55.11
CA ASN A 6 -12.26 -42.88 53.65
C ASN A 6 -12.62 -44.18 52.92
N ARG A 7 -12.65 -45.33 53.60
CA ARG A 7 -12.96 -46.64 52.98
C ARG A 7 -14.42 -46.73 52.52
N TRP A 8 -15.35 -46.17 53.30
CA TRP A 8 -16.78 -46.20 52.97
C TRP A 8 -17.14 -45.31 51.76
N LYS A 9 -16.41 -44.19 51.59
CA LYS A 9 -16.59 -43.28 50.44
C LYS A 9 -16.19 -43.93 49.12
N TRP A 10 -15.17 -44.80 49.14
CA TRP A 10 -14.73 -45.53 47.94
C TRP A 10 -15.72 -46.60 47.50
N ASN A 11 -16.31 -47.34 48.45
CA ASN A 11 -17.30 -48.38 48.12
C ASN A 11 -18.58 -47.79 47.53
N ALA A 12 -19.07 -46.66 48.06
CA ALA A 12 -20.21 -45.94 47.50
C ALA A 12 -19.94 -45.44 46.06
N PHE A 13 -18.72 -45.03 45.76
CA PHE A 13 -18.33 -44.54 44.43
C PHE A 13 -18.30 -45.66 43.38
N VAL A 14 -17.84 -46.86 43.76
CA VAL A 14 -17.82 -48.05 42.89
C VAL A 14 -19.24 -48.55 42.58
N GLU A 15 -20.14 -48.49 43.56
CA GLU A 15 -21.53 -48.90 43.41
C GLU A 15 -22.34 -47.94 42.51
N ILE A 16 -22.06 -46.63 42.60
CA ILE A 16 -22.59 -45.62 41.68
C ILE A 16 -22.09 -45.86 40.24
N GLY A 17 -20.80 -46.21 40.08
CA GLY A 17 -20.21 -46.55 38.77
C GLY A 17 -20.85 -47.78 38.12
N ASN A 18 -21.16 -48.81 38.89
CA ASN A 18 -21.76 -50.05 38.40
C ASN A 18 -23.24 -49.89 37.98
N ASN A 19 -23.98 -49.00 38.63
CA ASN A 19 -25.40 -48.74 38.30
C ASN A 19 -25.59 -47.83 37.07
N ILE A 20 -24.65 -46.92 36.79
CA ILE A 20 -24.68 -46.04 35.61
C ILE A 20 -24.51 -46.84 34.30
N HIS A 21 -23.91 -48.02 34.36
CA HIS A 21 -23.58 -48.81 33.19
C HIS A 21 -24.77 -49.54 32.54
N LYS A 22 -25.92 -49.64 33.23
CA LYS A 22 -26.86 -50.71 32.88
C LYS A 22 -27.92 -50.40 31.83
N VAL A 23 -28.73 -49.33 31.86
CA VAL A 23 -29.89 -49.32 30.95
C VAL A 23 -30.31 -47.90 30.50
N VAL A 24 -30.31 -47.65 29.18
CA VAL A 24 -31.12 -46.64 28.45
C VAL A 24 -30.70 -45.14 28.46
N GLY A 25 -29.85 -44.66 29.35
CA GLY A 25 -29.41 -43.24 29.35
C GLY A 25 -28.32 -42.84 28.33
N LYS A 26 -27.68 -43.81 27.66
CA LYS A 26 -26.43 -43.60 26.92
C LYS A 26 -26.60 -42.85 25.61
N GLU A 27 -27.67 -43.09 24.85
CA GLU A 27 -27.91 -42.45 23.55
C GLU A 27 -28.32 -40.97 23.69
N LEU A 28 -29.20 -40.65 24.63
CA LEU A 28 -29.66 -39.27 24.87
C LEU A 28 -28.55 -38.39 25.47
N LYS A 29 -27.70 -38.94 26.35
CA LYS A 29 -26.52 -38.26 26.90
C LYS A 29 -25.45 -38.05 25.83
N THR A 30 -25.22 -39.02 24.93
CA THR A 30 -24.28 -38.86 23.81
C THR A 30 -24.75 -37.79 22.83
N ARG A 31 -26.06 -37.70 22.57
CA ARG A 31 -26.64 -36.66 21.70
C ARG A 31 -26.60 -35.27 22.34
N LYS A 32 -26.92 -35.14 23.63
CA LYS A 32 -26.79 -33.88 24.38
C LYS A 32 -25.33 -33.44 24.54
N ALA A 33 -24.40 -34.37 24.76
CA ALA A 33 -22.97 -34.10 24.80
C ALA A 33 -22.43 -33.66 23.44
N LYS A 34 -22.86 -34.28 22.33
CA LYS A 34 -22.53 -33.83 20.97
C LYS A 34 -23.08 -32.44 20.68
N VAL A 35 -24.32 -32.14 21.07
CA VAL A 35 -24.90 -30.79 20.91
C VAL A 35 -24.16 -29.77 21.77
N ALA A 36 -23.80 -30.10 23.01
CA ALA A 36 -23.02 -29.22 23.87
C ALA A 36 -21.60 -28.98 23.33
N LEU A 37 -20.95 -29.99 22.75
CA LEU A 37 -19.67 -29.85 22.05
C LEU A 37 -19.80 -28.97 20.80
N LEU A 38 -20.82 -29.17 19.98
CA LEU A 38 -21.06 -28.30 18.80
C LEU A 38 -21.40 -26.86 19.20
N LEU A 39 -22.15 -26.68 20.29
CA LEU A 39 -22.48 -25.36 20.83
C LEU A 39 -21.24 -24.70 21.45
N SER A 40 -20.41 -25.48 22.16
CA SER A 40 -19.13 -25.03 22.71
C SER A 40 -18.17 -24.64 21.59
N ASP A 41 -18.04 -25.44 20.54
CA ASP A 41 -17.25 -25.11 19.36
C ASP A 41 -17.80 -23.87 18.66
N ALA A 42 -19.12 -23.74 18.51
CA ALA A 42 -19.72 -22.54 17.94
C ALA A 42 -19.46 -21.29 18.82
N LEU A 43 -19.49 -21.43 20.15
CA LEU A 43 -19.18 -20.36 21.10
C LEU A 43 -17.69 -20.02 21.13
N ILE A 44 -16.81 -21.01 21.05
CA ILE A 44 -15.35 -20.85 20.93
C ILE A 44 -15.02 -20.20 19.59
N GLN A 45 -15.60 -20.67 18.48
CA GLN A 45 -15.43 -20.06 17.17
C GLN A 45 -16.00 -18.64 17.15
N ARG A 46 -17.12 -18.37 17.82
CA ARG A 46 -17.66 -17.01 17.96
C ARG A 46 -16.78 -16.13 18.82
N ALA A 47 -16.25 -16.62 19.94
CA ALA A 47 -15.33 -15.90 20.81
C ALA A 47 -13.99 -15.64 20.11
N LEU A 48 -13.43 -16.64 19.44
CA LEU A 48 -12.25 -16.51 18.57
C LEU A 48 -12.51 -15.57 17.40
N ARG A 49 -13.71 -15.55 16.82
CA ARG A 49 -14.10 -14.60 15.78
C ARG A 49 -14.19 -13.18 16.34
N THR A 50 -14.75 -12.99 17.54
CA THR A 50 -14.77 -11.70 18.23
C THR A 50 -13.36 -11.22 18.55
N VAL A 51 -12.52 -12.08 19.14
CA VAL A 51 -11.12 -11.80 19.46
C VAL A 51 -10.32 -11.51 18.18
N ARG A 52 -10.49 -12.31 17.12
CA ARG A 52 -9.87 -12.08 15.81
C ARG A 52 -10.34 -10.78 15.17
N ASN A 53 -11.61 -10.42 15.30
CA ASN A 53 -12.14 -9.15 14.81
C ASN A 53 -11.52 -7.98 15.58
N SER A 54 -11.37 -8.10 16.90
CA SER A 54 -10.68 -7.09 17.73
C SER A 54 -9.19 -6.97 17.36
N PHE A 55 -8.49 -8.09 17.15
CA PHE A 55 -7.09 -8.06 16.68
C PHE A 55 -6.95 -7.47 15.27
N THR A 56 -7.93 -7.71 14.39
CA THR A 56 -7.94 -7.12 13.04
C THR A 56 -8.12 -5.61 13.12
N GLN A 57 -9.03 -5.12 13.96
CA GLN A 57 -9.23 -3.68 14.17
C GLN A 57 -8.02 -2.99 14.80
N ILE A 58 -7.34 -3.65 15.75
CA ILE A 58 -6.09 -3.15 16.33
C ILE A 58 -4.98 -3.10 15.27
N ALA A 59 -4.84 -4.16 14.46
CA ALA A 59 -3.85 -4.18 13.38
C ALA A 59 -4.12 -3.11 12.32
N GLU A 60 -5.38 -2.90 11.93
CA GLU A 60 -5.77 -1.84 11.00
C GLU A 60 -5.47 -0.45 11.56
N HIS A 61 -5.64 -0.24 12.87
CA HIS A 61 -5.27 1.00 13.56
C HIS A 61 -3.76 1.22 13.62
N LEU A 62 -2.98 0.15 13.84
CA LEU A 62 -1.52 0.21 13.87
C LEU A 62 -0.92 0.51 12.50
N ASP A 63 -1.53 0.03 11.40
CA ASP A 63 -0.97 0.23 10.07
C ASP A 63 -0.94 1.70 9.62
N GLY A 64 -1.81 2.55 10.19
CA GLY A 64 -1.85 4.00 9.96
C GLY A 64 -1.13 4.82 11.03
N ASN A 65 -0.57 4.17 12.07
CA ASN A 65 0.14 4.86 13.13
C ASN A 65 1.55 5.25 12.67
N THR A 66 1.87 6.55 12.76
CA THR A 66 3.13 7.10 12.29
C THR A 66 4.38 6.42 12.90
N GLU A 67 4.38 6.07 14.18
CA GLU A 67 5.53 5.40 14.83
C GLU A 67 5.76 3.98 14.28
N VAL A 68 4.67 3.25 13.99
CA VAL A 68 4.73 1.91 13.39
C VAL A 68 5.28 1.99 11.98
N ILE A 69 4.82 2.96 11.17
CA ILE A 69 5.33 3.18 9.81
C ILE A 69 6.83 3.52 9.86
N GLN A 70 7.25 4.45 10.73
CA GLN A 70 8.65 4.85 10.88
C GLN A 70 9.54 3.66 11.30
N THR A 71 9.04 2.80 12.19
CA THR A 71 9.76 1.58 12.61
C THR A 71 9.98 0.64 11.42
N ALA A 72 8.93 0.35 10.65
CA ALA A 72 9.03 -0.50 9.46
C ALA A 72 9.97 0.08 8.39
N VAL A 73 9.95 1.41 8.21
CA VAL A 73 10.85 2.10 7.27
C VAL A 73 12.31 2.01 7.74
N ARG A 74 12.58 2.24 9.03
CA ARG A 74 13.92 2.11 9.61
C ARG A 74 14.46 0.69 9.45
N GLU A 75 13.67 -0.32 9.82
CA GLU A 75 14.05 -1.73 9.66
C GLU A 75 14.39 -2.07 8.21
N TYR A 76 13.55 -1.63 7.27
CA TYR A 76 13.77 -1.87 5.85
C TYR A 76 15.09 -1.28 5.36
N PHE A 77 15.35 0.00 5.63
CA PHE A 77 16.56 0.66 5.16
C PHE A 77 17.83 0.16 5.85
N LEU A 78 17.75 -0.23 7.13
CA LEU A 78 18.86 -0.91 7.82
C LEU A 78 19.21 -2.25 7.13
N ILE A 79 18.20 -3.03 6.72
CA ILE A 79 18.42 -4.26 5.96
C ILE A 79 19.03 -3.96 4.59
N GLN A 80 18.59 -2.91 3.89
CA GLN A 80 19.19 -2.52 2.60
C GLN A 80 20.65 -2.07 2.78
N HIS A 81 20.94 -1.33 3.85
CA HIS A 81 22.28 -0.88 4.22
C HIS A 81 23.22 -2.06 4.45
N GLY A 82 22.80 -3.04 5.26
CA GLY A 82 23.56 -4.27 5.48
C GLY A 82 23.74 -5.09 4.20
N LYS A 83 22.73 -5.17 3.32
CA LYS A 83 22.84 -5.83 2.01
C LYS A 83 23.84 -5.16 1.07
N ALA A 84 24.06 -3.85 1.22
CA ALA A 84 25.08 -3.12 0.48
C ALA A 84 26.50 -3.35 1.05
N GLY A 85 26.64 -4.12 2.13
CA GLY A 85 27.93 -4.41 2.77
C GLY A 85 28.49 -3.22 3.56
N LEU A 86 27.63 -2.27 3.95
CA LEU A 86 28.01 -1.08 4.69
C LEU A 86 27.96 -1.33 6.20
N ASP A 87 28.82 -0.63 6.94
CA ASP A 87 28.92 -0.74 8.40
C ASP A 87 27.63 -0.24 9.07
N ALA A 88 27.00 -1.07 9.90
CA ALA A 88 25.75 -0.75 10.58
C ALA A 88 25.85 0.48 11.49
N ASP A 89 27.03 0.77 12.04
CA ASP A 89 27.25 1.93 12.92
C ASP A 89 27.20 3.26 12.14
N LEU A 90 27.30 3.21 10.81
CA LEU A 90 27.17 4.36 9.92
C LEU A 90 25.74 4.61 9.44
N PHE A 91 24.80 3.70 9.77
CA PHE A 91 23.42 3.85 9.40
C PHE A 91 22.72 4.87 10.31
N ASP A 92 22.16 5.90 9.71
CA ASP A 92 21.29 6.85 10.41
C ASP A 92 20.05 7.14 9.57
N ILE A 93 18.93 7.40 10.26
CA ILE A 93 17.68 7.75 9.62
C ILE A 93 16.90 8.76 10.46
N THR A 94 16.60 9.90 9.85
CA THR A 94 15.80 10.97 10.45
C THR A 94 14.48 11.13 9.74
N PHE A 95 13.40 11.28 10.50
CA PHE A 95 12.05 11.44 9.97
C PHE A 95 11.58 12.89 10.14
N SER A 96 10.93 13.42 9.11
CA SER A 96 10.35 14.77 9.14
C SER A 96 8.89 14.73 8.66
N PRO A 97 7.96 15.43 9.34
CA PRO A 97 6.59 15.53 8.88
C PRO A 97 6.54 16.28 7.54
N LYS A 98 5.67 15.84 6.63
CA LYS A 98 5.46 16.55 5.36
C LYS A 98 4.72 17.86 5.65
N LYS A 99 5.20 18.96 5.08
CA LYS A 99 4.62 20.30 5.28
C LYS A 99 3.22 20.46 4.66
N SER A 100 2.77 19.54 3.78
CA SER A 100 1.42 19.54 3.20
C SER A 100 1.07 18.25 2.43
N SER A 101 0.02 17.55 2.85
CA SER A 101 -0.94 16.75 2.04
C SER A 101 -1.90 15.95 2.95
N ILE A 102 -3.07 15.55 2.44
CA ILE A 102 -4.13 14.81 3.19
C ILE A 102 -3.74 13.36 3.51
N GLN A 103 -2.81 12.76 2.77
CA GLN A 103 -2.32 11.42 3.07
C GLN A 103 -1.20 11.48 4.11
N THR A 104 -1.21 10.52 5.04
CA THR A 104 -0.13 10.19 5.99
C THR A 104 1.18 9.99 5.24
N GLY A 105 1.89 11.09 5.07
CA GLY A 105 3.15 11.14 4.34
C GLY A 105 4.17 11.90 5.15
N PHE A 106 5.34 11.32 5.31
CA PHE A 106 6.51 11.95 5.91
C PHE A 106 7.70 11.75 4.98
N THR A 107 8.74 12.54 5.18
CA THR A 107 10.03 12.28 4.54
C THR A 107 10.95 11.59 5.52
N CYS A 108 11.86 10.78 4.99
CA CYS A 108 12.98 10.28 5.77
C CYS A 108 14.29 10.51 5.02
N ASP A 109 15.29 11.03 5.72
CA ASP A 109 16.65 11.13 5.23
C ASP A 109 17.41 9.90 5.72
N VAL A 110 17.87 9.07 4.77
CA VAL A 110 18.64 7.86 5.05
C VAL A 110 20.10 8.15 4.77
N ASN A 111 20.92 8.08 5.80
CA ASN A 111 22.36 8.26 5.71
C ASN A 111 23.07 6.92 5.84
N ASN A 112 24.04 6.69 4.97
CA ASN A 112 24.85 5.48 4.95
C ASN A 112 26.33 5.73 5.34
N GLY A 113 26.62 6.89 5.94
CA GLY A 113 27.96 7.37 6.30
C GLY A 113 28.66 8.17 5.20
N THR A 114 28.22 8.04 3.94
CA THR A 114 28.84 8.74 2.79
C THR A 114 27.89 9.70 2.10
N GLN A 115 26.61 9.35 2.05
CA GLN A 115 25.58 10.10 1.36
C GLN A 115 24.31 10.06 2.19
N SER A 116 23.61 11.19 2.23
CA SER A 116 22.24 11.26 2.74
C SER A 116 21.28 11.32 1.56
N VAL A 117 20.26 10.46 1.58
CA VAL A 117 19.24 10.38 0.53
C VAL A 117 17.87 10.57 1.16
N CYS A 118 17.14 11.57 0.67
CA CYS A 118 15.76 11.82 1.07
C CYS A 118 14.81 10.87 0.33
N TYR A 119 13.86 10.30 1.07
CA TYR A 119 12.75 9.51 0.55
C TYR A 119 11.42 10.09 1.04
N TYR A 120 10.45 10.15 0.15
CA TYR A 120 9.05 10.39 0.48
C TYR A 120 8.38 9.06 0.80
N ILE A 121 7.81 8.96 2.00
CA ILE A 121 7.09 7.79 2.46
C ILE A 121 5.60 8.05 2.36
N LYS A 122 4.85 7.10 1.79
CA LYS A 122 3.40 7.09 1.80
C LYS A 122 2.85 5.68 1.85
N THR A 123 1.54 5.57 2.08
CA THR A 123 0.80 4.33 1.88
C THR A 123 0.36 4.18 0.43
N HIS A 124 0.08 2.95 0.00
CA HIS A 124 -0.59 2.69 -1.28
C HIS A 124 -1.99 3.32 -1.35
N GLN A 125 -2.58 3.35 -2.55
CA GLN A 125 -3.90 3.92 -2.78
C GLN A 125 -4.99 3.19 -1.99
N TYR A 126 -5.75 3.94 -1.18
CA TYR A 126 -6.70 3.39 -0.19
C TYR A 126 -6.04 2.56 0.93
N GLY A 127 -4.75 2.79 1.16
CA GLY A 127 -4.06 2.35 2.36
C GLY A 127 -4.51 3.09 3.62
N PRO A 128 -3.95 2.70 4.77
CA PRO A 128 -4.30 3.28 6.06
C PRO A 128 -3.91 4.75 6.14
N THR A 129 -4.80 5.56 6.70
CA THR A 129 -4.52 6.97 7.05
C THR A 129 -4.90 7.18 8.51
N GLU A 130 -4.33 8.20 9.16
CA GLU A 130 -4.67 8.56 10.55
C GLU A 130 -6.20 8.71 10.74
N ASP A 131 -6.90 9.20 9.71
CA ASP A 131 -8.35 9.48 9.78
C ASP A 131 -9.26 8.35 9.23
N ASN A 132 -8.72 7.36 8.51
CA ASN A 132 -9.56 6.37 7.81
C ASN A 132 -9.04 4.93 7.88
N ILE A 133 -9.27 4.32 9.04
CA ILE A 133 -8.92 2.92 9.32
C ILE A 133 -9.96 1.94 8.78
N LYS A 134 -11.23 2.36 8.64
CA LYS A 134 -12.36 1.45 8.37
C LYS A 134 -12.54 1.03 6.91
N SER A 135 -11.69 1.52 5.99
CA SER A 135 -11.83 1.24 4.55
C SER A 135 -10.52 0.84 3.85
N ILE A 136 -9.54 0.36 4.62
CA ILE A 136 -8.25 -0.12 4.10
C ILE A 136 -8.48 -1.24 3.09
N LYS A 137 -7.93 -1.06 1.89
CA LYS A 137 -7.94 -2.07 0.84
C LYS A 137 -6.59 -2.77 0.76
N PRO A 138 -6.51 -3.98 0.19
CA PRO A 138 -5.22 -4.52 -0.22
C PRO A 138 -4.59 -3.62 -1.29
N PRO A 139 -3.26 -3.59 -1.39
CA PRO A 139 -2.55 -2.80 -2.40
C PRO A 139 -2.95 -3.25 -3.80
N ASP A 140 -3.20 -2.29 -4.68
CA ASP A 140 -3.40 -2.61 -6.09
C ASP A 140 -2.04 -2.97 -6.72
N THR A 141 -1.89 -4.21 -7.17
CA THR A 141 -0.68 -4.65 -7.88
C THR A 141 -0.34 -3.77 -9.09
N LYS A 142 -1.33 -3.13 -9.71
CA LYS A 142 -1.15 -2.17 -10.80
C LYS A 142 -0.41 -0.92 -10.36
N GLU A 143 -0.73 -0.39 -9.18
CA GLU A 143 -0.05 0.76 -8.62
C GLU A 143 1.44 0.47 -8.43
N LEU A 144 1.75 -0.67 -7.81
CA LEU A 144 3.14 -1.10 -7.60
C LEU A 144 3.89 -1.31 -8.92
N PHE A 145 3.23 -1.92 -9.90
CA PHE A 145 3.79 -2.13 -11.23
C PHE A 145 4.10 -0.81 -11.94
N VAL A 146 3.18 0.15 -11.91
CA VAL A 146 3.36 1.47 -12.53
C VAL A 146 4.54 2.20 -11.90
N TYR A 147 4.67 2.21 -10.57
CA TYR A 147 5.86 2.80 -9.93
C TYR A 147 7.17 2.22 -10.46
N LYS A 148 7.24 0.90 -10.64
CA LYS A 148 8.44 0.23 -11.16
C LYS A 148 8.70 0.54 -12.63
N ILE A 149 7.65 0.56 -13.46
CA ILE A 149 7.79 0.95 -14.87
C ILE A 149 8.26 2.39 -15.00
N LEU A 150 7.60 3.33 -14.30
CA LEU A 150 7.96 4.75 -14.35
C LEU A 150 9.43 4.96 -13.98
N HIS A 151 9.90 4.30 -12.92
CA HIS A 151 11.31 4.31 -12.56
C HIS A 151 12.20 3.74 -13.68
N HIS A 152 11.83 2.60 -14.25
CA HIS A 152 12.63 1.91 -15.27
C HIS A 152 12.77 2.72 -16.56
N ILE A 153 11.71 3.42 -16.97
CA ILE A 153 11.71 4.29 -18.16
C ILE A 153 12.24 5.71 -17.88
N GLY A 154 12.70 6.00 -16.66
CA GLY A 154 13.29 7.30 -16.29
C GLY A 154 12.29 8.43 -16.04
N ILE A 155 10.99 8.13 -15.98
CA ILE A 155 9.89 9.11 -15.80
C ILE A 155 9.33 9.07 -14.36
N GLY A 156 9.92 8.26 -13.48
CA GLY A 156 9.56 8.16 -12.08
C GLY A 156 10.77 8.07 -11.16
N PRO A 157 10.61 8.42 -9.88
CA PRO A 157 11.66 8.27 -8.89
C PRO A 157 11.99 6.79 -8.65
N GLN A 158 13.20 6.53 -8.14
CA GLN A 158 13.50 5.21 -7.58
C GLN A 158 12.53 4.89 -6.46
N VAL A 159 11.98 3.67 -6.49
CA VAL A 159 10.91 3.24 -5.58
C VAL A 159 11.28 1.99 -4.82
N HIS A 160 10.99 2.01 -3.52
CA HIS A 160 11.07 0.88 -2.61
C HIS A 160 9.67 0.54 -2.09
N PHE A 161 9.35 -0.75 -2.05
CA PHE A 161 8.14 -1.26 -1.44
C PHE A 161 8.51 -1.92 -0.11
N ILE A 162 7.94 -1.39 0.96
CA ILE A 162 8.23 -1.76 2.33
C ILE A 162 7.02 -2.54 2.84
N ILE A 163 7.25 -3.81 3.12
CA ILE A 163 6.24 -4.69 3.72
C ILE A 163 6.54 -4.72 5.22
N PRO A 164 5.65 -4.18 6.07
CA PRO A 164 5.90 -4.18 7.50
C PRO A 164 5.92 -5.62 8.05
N SER A 165 6.78 -5.85 9.03
CA SER A 165 6.92 -7.10 9.78
C SER A 165 5.70 -7.40 10.67
N HIS A 166 4.96 -6.34 11.02
CA HIS A 166 3.76 -6.35 11.87
C HIS A 166 2.60 -5.64 11.18
N GLY A 167 1.38 -5.75 11.74
CA GLY A 167 0.20 -5.09 11.19
C GLY A 167 -0.65 -5.99 10.29
N THR A 168 -1.54 -5.39 9.48
CA THR A 168 -2.32 -6.18 8.53
C THR A 168 -1.44 -6.53 7.32
N LYS A 169 -1.53 -7.78 6.83
CA LYS A 169 -0.90 -8.19 5.56
C LYS A 169 -1.45 -7.44 4.32
N LYS A 170 -2.23 -6.38 4.52
CA LYS A 170 -2.87 -5.55 3.48
C LYS A 170 -2.16 -4.20 3.32
N THR A 171 -1.07 -3.96 4.04
CA THR A 171 -0.36 -2.68 3.99
C THR A 171 1.00 -2.83 3.34
N ILE A 172 1.29 -1.91 2.43
CA ILE A 172 2.60 -1.69 1.83
C ILE A 172 2.86 -0.20 1.93
N TYR A 173 4.04 0.16 2.44
CA TYR A 173 4.54 1.53 2.37
C TYR A 173 5.40 1.68 1.12
N ILE A 174 5.23 2.81 0.45
CA ILE A 174 5.92 3.17 -0.77
C ILE A 174 6.89 4.28 -0.41
N ALA A 175 8.18 4.02 -0.61
CA ALA A 175 9.24 5.00 -0.44
C ALA A 175 9.78 5.41 -1.80
N THR A 176 9.59 6.66 -2.20
CA THR A 176 10.13 7.22 -3.44
C THR A 176 11.29 8.14 -3.14
N LYS A 177 12.44 7.90 -3.78
CA LYS A 177 13.62 8.75 -3.65
C LYS A 177 13.30 10.15 -4.17
N ASP A 178 13.74 11.19 -3.48
CA ASP A 178 13.65 12.55 -3.98
C ASP A 178 14.44 12.67 -5.31
N CYS A 179 13.74 13.10 -6.35
CA CYS A 179 14.30 13.30 -7.69
C CYS A 179 14.49 14.79 -8.03
N HIS A 180 14.29 15.69 -7.06
CA HIS A 180 14.47 17.13 -7.20
C HIS A 180 13.74 17.74 -8.40
N LEU A 181 12.53 17.23 -8.68
CA LEU A 181 11.71 17.74 -9.78
C LEU A 181 11.21 19.16 -9.50
N VAL A 182 11.06 19.94 -10.57
CA VAL A 182 10.26 21.16 -10.54
C VAL A 182 8.82 20.77 -10.85
N LEU A 183 7.93 20.92 -9.87
CA LEU A 183 6.51 20.59 -10.00
C LEU A 183 5.83 21.44 -11.07
N LEU A 184 4.84 20.86 -11.76
CA LEU A 184 4.01 21.61 -12.73
C LEU A 184 3.38 22.85 -12.09
N SER A 185 3.05 22.80 -10.79
CA SER A 185 2.48 23.92 -10.04
C SER A 185 3.43 25.12 -9.93
N SER A 186 4.73 24.90 -10.09
CA SER A 186 5.79 25.90 -9.99
C SER A 186 6.35 26.32 -11.36
N LEU A 187 5.97 25.64 -12.43
CA LEU A 187 6.41 25.97 -13.79
C LEU A 187 5.58 27.12 -14.37
N THR A 188 6.20 27.85 -15.29
CA THR A 188 5.58 28.89 -16.11
C THR A 188 5.62 28.48 -17.58
N LYS A 189 4.99 29.27 -18.46
CA LYS A 189 5.05 29.03 -19.91
C LYS A 189 6.49 29.07 -20.46
N ASP A 190 7.35 29.87 -19.85
CA ASP A 190 8.73 30.08 -20.31
C ASP A 190 9.68 29.00 -19.79
N THR A 191 9.33 28.35 -18.67
CA THR A 191 10.17 27.32 -18.04
C THR A 191 9.69 25.90 -18.30
N ALA A 192 8.42 25.73 -18.70
CA ALA A 192 7.86 24.41 -18.99
C ALA A 192 8.37 23.87 -20.33
N ASN A 193 8.85 22.63 -20.32
CA ASN A 193 9.22 21.94 -21.55
C ASN A 193 7.98 21.29 -22.17
N ASN A 194 7.55 21.75 -23.35
CA ASN A 194 6.36 21.24 -24.01
C ASN A 194 6.45 19.74 -24.37
N ASN A 195 7.65 19.23 -24.67
CA ASN A 195 7.85 17.80 -24.94
C ASN A 195 7.63 16.97 -23.67
N ALA A 196 8.17 17.42 -22.54
CA ALA A 196 7.92 16.78 -21.25
C ALA A 196 6.42 16.72 -20.93
N LEU A 197 5.68 17.82 -21.13
CA LEU A 197 4.22 17.86 -20.92
C LEU A 197 3.47 16.87 -21.83
N LEU A 198 3.85 16.78 -23.10
CA LEU A 198 3.24 15.86 -24.05
C LEU A 198 3.57 14.39 -23.74
N GLN A 199 4.79 14.11 -23.29
CA GLN A 199 5.19 12.77 -22.82
C GLN A 199 4.43 12.38 -21.53
N LEU A 200 4.26 13.31 -20.59
CA LEU A 200 3.42 13.10 -19.39
C LEU A 200 2.00 12.71 -19.79
N ASP A 201 1.38 13.41 -20.75
CA ASP A 201 0.05 13.07 -21.25
C ASP A 201 0.02 11.67 -21.88
N LEU A 202 0.97 11.37 -22.76
CA LEU A 202 1.05 10.08 -23.45
C LEU A 202 1.21 8.91 -22.46
N ILE A 203 2.14 9.01 -21.52
CA ILE A 203 2.38 7.98 -20.50
C ILE A 203 1.17 7.83 -19.57
N SER A 204 0.54 8.93 -19.18
CA SER A 204 -0.68 8.89 -18.35
C SER A 204 -1.82 8.15 -19.08
N ARG A 205 -1.94 8.30 -20.40
CA ARG A 205 -2.93 7.56 -21.20
C ARG A 205 -2.60 6.08 -21.33
N ILE A 206 -1.34 5.74 -21.64
CA ILE A 206 -0.88 4.35 -21.79
C ILE A 206 -1.06 3.58 -20.49
N LEU A 207 -0.60 4.16 -19.38
CA LEU A 207 -0.65 3.54 -18.06
C LEU A 207 -1.95 3.81 -17.31
N CYS A 208 -2.87 4.55 -17.92
CA CYS A 208 -4.20 4.83 -17.39
C CYS A 208 -4.17 5.48 -16.00
N LEU A 209 -3.33 6.51 -15.89
CA LEU A 209 -3.08 7.27 -14.68
C LEU A 209 -4.02 8.48 -14.62
N ARG A 210 -4.53 8.74 -13.41
CA ARG A 210 -5.20 9.98 -13.04
C ARG A 210 -4.30 10.80 -12.13
N ASP A 211 -4.68 12.05 -11.93
CA ASP A 211 -3.99 13.04 -11.11
C ASP A 211 -2.68 13.58 -11.73
N CYS A 212 -2.26 13.07 -12.90
CA CYS A 212 -1.13 13.65 -13.65
C CYS A 212 -1.54 14.85 -14.52
N ALA A 213 -2.84 15.01 -14.81
CA ALA A 213 -3.36 16.00 -15.76
C ALA A 213 -3.97 17.25 -15.08
N ASP A 214 -4.43 17.10 -13.85
CA ASP A 214 -5.22 18.07 -13.09
C ASP A 214 -4.61 18.38 -11.71
N ASN A 215 -3.83 17.47 -11.13
CA ASN A 215 -3.06 17.74 -9.90
C ASN A 215 -1.59 18.06 -10.22
N THR A 216 -1.32 19.35 -10.37
CA THR A 216 0.00 19.89 -10.73
C THR A 216 1.10 19.69 -9.68
N SER A 217 0.79 19.10 -8.52
CA SER A 217 1.76 18.76 -7.48
C SER A 217 2.26 17.31 -7.55
N ASN A 218 1.71 16.50 -8.46
CA ASN A 218 2.00 15.06 -8.57
C ASN A 218 3.00 14.74 -9.69
N CYS A 219 3.28 15.71 -10.55
CA CYS A 219 4.20 15.56 -11.67
C CYS A 219 4.88 16.90 -11.99
N GLY A 220 5.86 16.84 -12.88
CA GLY A 220 6.69 17.97 -13.26
C GLY A 220 7.78 17.57 -14.22
N GLN A 221 8.92 18.24 -14.14
CA GLN A 221 10.09 17.94 -14.97
C GLN A 221 11.40 18.02 -14.18
N VAL A 222 12.39 17.24 -14.62
CA VAL A 222 13.80 17.34 -14.21
C VAL A 222 14.59 17.73 -15.45
N GLY A 223 14.98 19.00 -15.55
CA GLY A 223 15.48 19.56 -16.80
C GLY A 223 14.40 19.48 -17.89
N GLU A 224 14.68 18.75 -18.96
CA GLU A 224 13.76 18.52 -20.09
C GLU A 224 12.94 17.23 -19.96
N ASN A 225 13.22 16.40 -18.95
CA ASN A 225 12.59 15.10 -18.80
C ASN A 225 11.32 15.16 -17.96
N PRO A 226 10.23 14.49 -18.36
CA PRO A 226 9.02 14.40 -17.56
C PRO A 226 9.25 13.57 -16.30
N MET A 227 8.55 13.90 -15.21
CA MET A 227 8.64 13.17 -13.95
C MET A 227 7.28 13.06 -13.26
N ILE A 228 6.92 11.85 -12.84
CA ILE A 228 5.68 11.53 -12.11
C ILE A 228 6.06 10.97 -10.74
N VAL A 229 5.65 11.64 -9.66
CA VAL A 229 5.94 11.23 -8.27
C VAL A 229 4.72 10.66 -7.54
N ASP A 230 3.52 10.96 -8.04
CA ASP A 230 2.27 10.44 -7.51
C ASP A 230 1.21 10.34 -8.61
N PHE A 231 0.25 9.43 -8.43
CA PHE A 231 -0.82 9.18 -9.39
C PHE A 231 -1.92 8.35 -8.74
N CYS A 232 -3.09 8.34 -9.38
CA CYS A 232 -4.20 7.46 -9.03
C CYS A 232 -4.45 6.48 -10.18
N ILE A 233 -4.57 5.18 -9.87
CA ILE A 233 -4.96 4.19 -10.88
C ILE A 233 -6.43 4.41 -11.24
N GLU A 234 -6.70 4.59 -12.55
CA GLU A 234 -8.06 4.68 -13.05
C GLU A 234 -8.81 3.35 -12.84
N LYS A 235 -10.05 3.43 -12.36
CA LYS A 235 -10.92 2.25 -12.29
C LYS A 235 -11.37 1.88 -13.70
N GLN A 236 -10.81 0.79 -14.23
CA GLN A 236 -11.14 0.30 -15.57
C GLN A 236 -11.90 -1.02 -15.49
N SER A 237 -13.01 -1.10 -16.22
CA SER A 237 -13.83 -2.32 -16.32
C SER A 237 -13.19 -3.39 -17.21
N GLN A 238 -12.23 -3.04 -18.06
CA GLN A 238 -11.62 -3.91 -19.09
C GLN A 238 -10.09 -4.07 -18.93
N GLY A 239 -9.50 -3.67 -17.80
CA GLY A 239 -8.03 -3.62 -17.65
C GLY A 239 -7.39 -2.52 -18.52
N TYR A 240 -6.06 -2.59 -18.76
CA TYR A 240 -5.27 -1.56 -19.47
C TYR A 240 -5.60 -1.39 -20.97
N ALA A 241 -6.46 -2.24 -21.53
CA ALA A 241 -6.77 -2.23 -22.95
C ALA A 241 -7.71 -1.06 -23.29
N LYS A 242 -7.12 0.06 -23.71
CA LYS A 242 -7.84 1.16 -24.39
C LYS A 242 -7.39 1.22 -25.84
N LEU A 243 -8.20 0.66 -26.74
CA LEU A 243 -7.89 0.54 -28.18
C LEU A 243 -7.73 1.90 -28.89
N ASP A 244 -8.20 2.98 -28.27
CA ASP A 244 -8.21 4.33 -28.83
C ASP A 244 -7.24 5.32 -28.17
N ILE A 245 -6.27 4.85 -27.36
CA ILE A 245 -5.30 5.71 -26.63
C ILE A 245 -4.59 6.69 -27.57
N LEU A 246 -3.97 6.18 -28.64
CA LEU A 246 -3.16 7.00 -29.54
C LEU A 246 -4.05 7.98 -30.32
N ASP A 247 -5.21 7.50 -30.76
CA ASP A 247 -6.23 8.31 -31.42
C ASP A 247 -6.66 9.50 -30.55
N LYS A 248 -6.92 9.26 -29.26
CA LYS A 248 -7.25 10.30 -28.29
C LYS A 248 -6.09 11.25 -28.00
N PHE A 249 -4.86 10.73 -27.91
CA PHE A 249 -3.66 11.56 -27.77
C PHE A 249 -3.52 12.56 -28.94
N TYR A 250 -3.72 12.10 -30.17
CA TYR A 250 -3.65 12.95 -31.35
C TYR A 250 -4.80 13.94 -31.47
N LYS A 251 -6.04 13.52 -31.15
CA LYS A 251 -7.26 14.33 -31.29
C LYS A 251 -7.44 15.34 -30.14
N GLY A 252 -6.87 15.10 -28.97
CA GLY A 252 -7.05 15.94 -27.78
C GLY A 252 -8.21 15.51 -26.86
N ASN A 253 -8.56 16.39 -25.92
CA ASN A 253 -9.29 16.10 -24.68
C ASN A 253 -10.78 15.73 -24.84
N SER A 254 -11.08 14.45 -25.00
CA SER A 254 -12.42 13.92 -24.64
C SER A 254 -12.40 13.04 -23.39
N GLU A 255 -11.32 13.06 -22.59
CA GLU A 255 -11.09 12.05 -21.53
C GLU A 255 -10.51 12.61 -20.21
N PHE A 256 -9.75 13.72 -20.22
CA PHE A 256 -9.07 14.23 -19.02
C PHE A 256 -9.33 15.72 -18.84
N HIS A 257 -9.73 16.18 -17.66
CA HIS A 257 -9.92 17.61 -17.41
C HIS A 257 -8.57 18.33 -17.22
N TYR A 258 -7.91 18.69 -18.32
CA TYR A 258 -6.67 19.46 -18.26
C TYR A 258 -6.91 20.91 -17.82
N SER A 259 -5.94 21.45 -17.08
CA SER A 259 -5.89 22.86 -16.74
C SER A 259 -4.46 23.42 -16.90
N GLY A 260 -4.35 24.75 -16.96
CA GLY A 260 -3.06 25.44 -16.94
C GLY A 260 -2.13 25.08 -18.10
N LEU A 261 -0.86 24.79 -17.78
CA LEU A 261 0.18 24.48 -18.76
C LEU A 261 -0.14 23.23 -19.59
N MET A 262 -0.74 22.21 -18.97
CA MET A 262 -1.09 20.98 -19.67
C MET A 262 -2.16 21.23 -20.73
N GLU A 263 -3.15 22.09 -20.43
CA GLU A 263 -4.18 22.48 -21.40
C GLU A 263 -3.58 23.20 -22.63
N ALA A 264 -2.56 24.02 -22.42
CA ALA A 264 -1.85 24.68 -23.51
C ALA A 264 -1.03 23.66 -24.34
N ALA A 265 -0.32 22.75 -23.68
CA ALA A 265 0.51 21.74 -24.34
C ALA A 265 -0.31 20.81 -25.24
N ILE A 266 -1.47 20.31 -24.78
CA ILE A 266 -2.27 19.36 -25.55
C ILE A 266 -2.90 19.95 -26.83
N LYS A 267 -2.99 21.29 -26.93
CA LYS A 267 -3.45 22.01 -28.12
C LYS A 267 -2.40 22.05 -29.25
N THR A 268 -1.19 21.55 -28.97
CA THR A 268 -0.14 21.34 -29.98
C THR A 268 -0.65 20.45 -31.12
N THR A 269 -0.20 20.75 -32.35
CA THR A 269 -0.66 20.07 -33.56
C THR A 269 -0.31 18.58 -33.58
N LYS A 270 -1.10 17.78 -34.31
CA LYS A 270 -0.84 16.35 -34.52
C LYS A 270 0.57 16.08 -35.06
N ALA A 271 1.06 16.92 -35.98
CA ALA A 271 2.38 16.75 -36.58
C ALA A 271 3.50 16.82 -35.54
N VAL A 272 3.43 17.77 -34.61
CA VAL A 272 4.42 17.91 -33.52
C VAL A 272 4.31 16.74 -32.54
N LYS A 273 3.08 16.30 -32.19
CA LYS A 273 2.88 15.11 -31.35
C LYS A 273 3.46 13.84 -31.97
N MET A 274 3.33 13.66 -33.29
CA MET A 274 3.93 12.54 -34.03
C MET A 274 5.46 12.60 -34.00
N ASP A 275 6.05 13.77 -34.21
CA ASP A 275 7.51 13.96 -34.18
C ASP A 275 8.11 13.58 -32.82
N ILE A 276 7.48 14.03 -31.72
CA ILE A 276 7.89 13.69 -30.35
C ILE A 276 7.81 12.18 -30.10
N MET A 277 6.73 11.53 -30.54
CA MET A 277 6.57 10.09 -30.37
C MET A 277 7.64 9.32 -31.12
N ASN A 278 7.93 9.70 -32.37
CA ASN A 278 8.96 9.06 -33.17
C ASN A 278 10.36 9.21 -32.55
N LYS A 279 10.67 10.39 -32.00
CA LYS A 279 11.94 10.62 -31.29
C LYS A 279 12.05 9.79 -30.01
N SER A 280 10.96 9.73 -29.23
CA SER A 280 10.90 8.94 -27.99
C SER A 280 11.01 7.41 -28.21
N LEU A 281 10.83 6.93 -29.45
CA LEU A 281 10.94 5.51 -29.82
C LEU A 281 12.33 5.13 -30.38
N GLN A 282 13.20 6.13 -30.62
CA GLN A 282 14.53 5.93 -31.21
C GLN A 282 15.67 5.91 -30.18
N GLU A 283 15.37 6.21 -28.92
CA GLU A 283 16.27 6.09 -27.76
C GLU A 283 16.06 4.74 -27.05
#